data_AF-A0A2V5V3M5-F1
#
_entry.id   AF-A0A2V5V3M5-F1
#
_cell.length_a   1.000
_cell.length_b   1.000
_cell.length_c   1.000
_cell.angle_alpha   90.00
_cell.angle_beta   90.00
_cell.angle_gamma   90.00
#
_symmetry.space_group_name_H-M   'P 1'
#
loop_
_entity.id
_entity.type
_entity.pdbx_description
1 polymer ?
#
loop_
_entity_poly.entity_id
_entity_poly.type
_entity_poly.pdbx_seq_one_letter_code
_entity_poly.pdbx_strand_id
1 'polypeptide(L)'
;MQRHFFVSLALVLVTVTGTLAKKEPAAPAPLSKQKQLALVRVNVTGQSYDYFRPWQKKAPFSKRALGAVLSKGRVLVTADLVANQNYVELERAESGEKTAAKVQVIDYEANLALLEPTEKTFLDGITPLDITPDTVVGDRLAAWQLEPTGALLATEGLVTTVSHVPRQHPNEISREQLHGTVGEEQQPPRLVPPL
;
A
#
# COMPACT_ATOMS: atom_id res chain seq x y z
N MET A 1 13.17 84.31 5.71
CA MET A 1 12.32 84.93 6.74
C MET A 1 10.95 84.25 6.73
N GLN A 2 10.44 83.92 7.93
CA GLN A 2 9.02 83.75 8.30
C GLN A 2 8.28 82.46 7.88
N ARG A 3 8.06 81.62 8.91
CA ARG A 3 7.09 80.52 9.08
C ARG A 3 5.66 81.02 8.86
N HIS A 4 4.72 80.15 8.47
CA HIS A 4 3.45 79.96 9.18
C HIS A 4 2.87 78.56 8.95
N PHE A 5 2.22 78.09 10.01
CA PHE A 5 1.69 76.76 10.30
C PHE A 5 0.19 76.71 9.96
N PHE A 6 -0.34 75.51 9.69
CA PHE A 6 -1.68 74.97 10.03
C PHE A 6 -2.42 74.22 8.90
N VAL A 7 -2.35 72.88 9.01
CA VAL A 7 -3.46 71.92 9.10
C VAL A 7 -4.68 72.14 8.20
N SER A 8 -4.88 71.21 7.27
CA SER A 8 -6.22 70.78 6.84
C SER A 8 -6.19 69.29 6.56
N LEU A 9 -6.93 68.57 7.40
CA LEU A 9 -7.25 67.16 7.37
C LEU A 9 -8.34 66.94 6.33
N ALA A 10 -8.06 66.16 5.27
CA ALA A 10 -9.09 65.63 4.38
C ALA A 10 -8.77 64.17 4.06
N LEU A 11 -9.50 63.32 4.78
CA LEU A 11 -9.69 61.89 4.61
C LEU A 11 -10.25 61.58 3.21
N VAL A 12 -9.89 60.42 2.64
CA VAL A 12 -10.80 59.40 2.05
C VAL A 12 -10.19 58.63 0.85
N LEU A 13 -10.25 57.29 1.00
CA LEU A 13 -10.19 56.17 0.05
C LEU A 13 -8.88 55.81 -0.68
N VAL A 14 -8.11 54.93 -0.05
CA VAL A 14 -7.23 53.97 -0.75
C VAL A 14 -8.07 52.74 -1.08
N THR A 15 -8.38 52.54 -2.36
CA THR A 15 -8.93 51.27 -2.87
C THR A 15 -7.78 50.27 -3.03
N VAL A 16 -7.69 49.32 -2.10
CA VAL A 16 -6.84 48.12 -2.24
C VAL A 16 -7.55 47.15 -3.18
N THR A 17 -7.09 47.05 -4.42
CA THR A 17 -7.42 45.93 -5.31
C THR A 17 -6.49 44.76 -5.01
N GLY A 18 -6.93 43.89 -4.09
CA GLY A 18 -6.29 42.59 -3.87
C GLY A 18 -6.65 41.64 -5.01
N THR A 19 -5.69 41.33 -5.88
CA THR A 19 -5.81 40.24 -6.85
C THR A 19 -5.65 38.90 -6.10
N LEU A 20 -6.78 38.29 -5.73
CA LEU A 20 -6.83 36.89 -5.30
C LEU A 20 -6.55 36.00 -6.51
N ALA A 21 -5.27 35.64 -6.67
CA ALA A 21 -4.86 34.56 -7.56
C ALA A 21 -5.49 33.26 -7.06
N LYS A 22 -6.56 32.83 -7.72
CA LYS A 22 -7.18 31.52 -7.57
C LYS A 22 -6.15 30.46 -7.94
N LYS A 23 -5.51 29.87 -6.94
CA LYS A 23 -4.64 28.70 -7.07
C LYS A 23 -5.53 27.51 -7.41
N GLU A 24 -5.74 27.30 -8.70
CA GLU A 24 -6.32 26.09 -9.26
C GLU A 24 -5.52 24.87 -8.73
N PRO A 25 -6.16 23.83 -8.16
CA PRO A 25 -5.46 22.62 -7.78
C PRO A 25 -4.95 21.95 -9.04
N ALA A 26 -3.63 21.92 -9.19
CA ALA A 26 -2.99 21.18 -10.27
C ALA A 26 -3.43 19.71 -10.21
N ALA A 27 -4.00 19.23 -11.32
CA ALA A 27 -4.23 17.82 -11.55
C ALA A 27 -2.92 17.04 -11.31
N PRO A 28 -2.98 15.84 -10.70
CA PRO A 28 -1.77 15.07 -10.42
C PRO A 28 -1.10 14.72 -11.75
N ALA A 29 0.12 15.20 -11.93
CA ALA A 29 0.97 14.86 -13.07
C ALA A 29 1.15 13.33 -13.12
N PRO A 30 1.20 12.73 -14.32
CA PRO A 30 1.49 11.30 -14.45
C PRO A 30 2.85 11.01 -13.80
N LEU A 31 2.87 10.02 -12.91
CA LEU A 31 4.07 9.52 -12.21
C LEU A 31 5.02 8.84 -13.21
N SER A 32 5.66 9.63 -14.06
CA SER A 32 6.61 9.20 -15.08
C SER A 32 8.04 9.58 -14.65
N LYS A 33 8.45 9.10 -13.48
CA LYS A 33 9.85 8.78 -13.21
C LYS A 33 9.81 7.31 -12.84
N GLN A 34 10.64 6.48 -13.48
CA GLN A 34 10.86 5.09 -13.06
C GLN A 34 11.09 5.11 -11.55
N LYS A 35 10.03 4.80 -10.82
CA LYS A 35 9.98 4.90 -9.38
C LYS A 35 10.62 3.61 -8.92
N GLN A 36 11.86 3.71 -8.47
CA GLN A 36 12.59 2.56 -7.97
C GLN A 36 11.69 1.83 -6.97
N LEU A 37 11.29 0.62 -7.36
CA LEU A 37 10.17 -0.05 -6.70
C LEU A 37 10.63 -0.49 -5.31
N ALA A 38 10.04 0.09 -4.26
CA ALA A 38 10.23 -0.33 -2.87
C ALA A 38 9.55 -1.68 -2.56
N LEU A 39 9.31 -2.48 -3.60
CA LEU A 39 8.60 -3.75 -3.57
C LEU A 39 9.47 -4.81 -4.23
N VAL A 40 9.49 -5.98 -3.62
CA VAL A 40 10.13 -7.17 -4.17
C VAL A 40 9.10 -8.29 -4.25
N ARG A 41 9.29 -9.20 -5.21
CA ARG A 41 8.54 -10.45 -5.24
C ARG A 41 9.18 -11.42 -4.27
N VAL A 42 8.34 -12.16 -3.56
CA VAL A 42 8.77 -13.16 -2.59
C VAL A 42 8.19 -14.50 -3.00
N ASN A 43 9.08 -15.44 -3.29
CA ASN A 43 8.75 -16.82 -3.60
C ASN A 43 9.11 -17.67 -2.39
N VAL A 44 8.14 -18.42 -1.87
CA VAL A 44 8.34 -19.31 -0.72
C VAL A 44 8.01 -20.73 -1.14
N THR A 45 8.94 -21.65 -0.91
CA THR A 45 8.68 -23.07 -0.98
C THR A 45 8.66 -23.64 0.43
N GLY A 46 7.56 -24.28 0.80
CA GLY A 46 7.31 -24.81 2.12
C GLY A 46 6.79 -26.22 2.09
N GLN A 47 6.78 -26.86 3.26
CA GLN A 47 6.24 -28.20 3.42
C GLN A 47 5.68 -28.35 4.84
N SER A 48 4.36 -28.43 4.95
CA SER A 48 3.70 -28.62 6.24
C SER A 48 3.76 -30.07 6.72
N TYR A 49 3.62 -30.26 8.02
CA TYR A 49 3.49 -31.57 8.64
C TYR A 49 2.04 -32.09 8.57
N ASP A 50 1.87 -33.40 8.60
CA ASP A 50 0.56 -34.02 8.81
C ASP A 50 0.22 -33.98 10.31
N TYR A 51 -0.84 -33.26 10.69
CA TYR A 51 -1.26 -33.16 12.09
C TYR A 51 -1.70 -34.49 12.70
N PHE A 52 -2.23 -35.42 11.88
CA PHE A 52 -2.61 -36.75 12.36
C PHE A 52 -1.40 -37.69 12.47
N ARG A 53 -0.33 -37.42 11.72
CA ARG A 53 0.91 -38.22 11.70
C ARG A 53 2.12 -37.27 11.66
N PRO A 54 2.53 -36.71 12.80
CA PRO A 54 3.50 -35.61 12.86
C PRO A 54 4.89 -35.96 12.35
N TRP A 55 5.25 -37.25 12.29
CA TRP A 55 6.50 -37.71 11.66
C TRP A 55 6.46 -37.69 10.13
N GLN A 56 5.29 -37.50 9.52
CA GLN A 56 5.11 -37.45 8.08
C GLN A 56 4.94 -36.01 7.58
N LYS A 57 5.68 -35.66 6.53
CA LYS A 57 5.51 -34.38 5.82
C LYS A 57 4.48 -34.51 4.69
N LYS A 58 3.73 -33.42 4.43
CA LYS A 58 2.83 -33.29 3.28
C LYS A 58 3.63 -33.01 2.00
N ALA A 59 2.94 -32.97 0.85
CA ALA A 59 3.58 -32.54 -0.40
C ALA A 59 4.12 -31.09 -0.26
N PRO A 60 5.29 -30.78 -0.84
CA PRO A 60 5.77 -29.41 -0.91
C PRO A 60 4.77 -28.50 -1.64
N PHE A 61 4.70 -27.24 -1.20
CA PHE A 61 3.91 -26.21 -1.85
C PHE A 61 4.78 -24.99 -2.15
N SER A 62 4.36 -24.19 -3.13
CA SER A 62 4.99 -22.90 -3.44
C SER A 62 3.96 -21.78 -3.39
N LYS A 63 4.31 -20.69 -2.72
CA LYS A 63 3.51 -19.46 -2.64
C LYS A 63 4.33 -18.31 -3.21
N ARG A 64 3.64 -17.33 -3.81
CA ARG A 64 4.24 -16.09 -4.28
C ARG A 64 3.44 -14.91 -3.77
N ALA A 65 4.12 -13.89 -3.28
CA ALA A 65 3.52 -12.64 -2.84
C ALA A 65 4.49 -11.47 -3.06
N LEU A 66 4.06 -10.29 -2.60
CA LEU A 66 4.87 -9.08 -2.59
C LEU A 66 5.41 -8.84 -1.18
N GLY A 67 6.63 -8.31 -1.12
CA GLY A 67 7.26 -7.84 0.10
C GLY A 67 7.61 -6.37 -0.02
N ALA A 68 7.36 -5.63 1.05
CA ALA A 68 7.70 -4.22 1.15
C ALA A 68 9.13 -4.08 1.70
N VAL A 69 9.98 -3.32 1.00
CA VAL A 69 11.35 -3.06 1.45
C VAL A 69 11.31 -2.00 2.54
N LEU A 70 11.79 -2.36 3.73
CA LEU A 70 11.91 -1.50 4.88
C LEU A 70 13.35 -1.03 5.08
N SER A 71 13.46 0.05 5.85
CA SER A 71 14.72 0.53 6.38
C SER A 71 15.52 -0.59 7.09
N LYS A 72 16.85 -0.50 6.98
CA LYS A 72 17.83 -1.49 7.46
C LYS A 72 17.93 -2.77 6.61
N GLY A 73 17.54 -2.73 5.34
CA GLY A 73 17.73 -3.85 4.40
C GLY A 73 16.85 -5.07 4.74
N ARG A 74 15.63 -4.81 5.21
CA ARG A 74 14.67 -5.87 5.57
C ARG A 74 13.46 -5.82 4.66
N VAL A 75 12.78 -6.95 4.51
CA VAL A 75 11.56 -7.03 3.72
C VAL A 75 10.41 -7.48 4.61
N LEU A 76 9.33 -6.70 4.63
CA LEU A 76 8.11 -7.02 5.36
C LEU A 76 7.17 -7.83 4.47
N VAL A 77 6.69 -8.95 5.00
CA VAL A 77 5.73 -9.85 4.36
C VAL A 77 4.70 -10.34 5.38
N THR A 78 3.69 -11.08 4.93
CA THR A 78 2.75 -11.75 5.84
C THR A 78 3.36 -13.01 6.47
N ALA A 79 2.97 -13.33 7.70
CA ALA A 79 3.42 -14.55 8.37
C ALA A 79 2.91 -15.81 7.64
N ASP A 80 1.67 -15.79 7.15
CA ASP A 80 1.06 -16.91 6.41
C ASP A 80 1.79 -17.27 5.12
N LEU A 81 2.45 -16.28 4.50
CA LEU A 81 3.29 -16.51 3.32
C LEU A 81 4.47 -17.41 3.65
N VAL A 82 5.12 -17.14 4.78
CA VAL A 82 6.36 -17.80 5.20
C VAL A 82 6.12 -18.98 6.14
N ALA A 83 4.88 -19.35 6.44
CA ALA A 83 4.60 -20.47 7.32
C ALA A 83 5.10 -21.82 6.73
N ASN A 84 5.81 -22.63 7.54
CA ASN A 84 6.39 -23.91 7.14
C ASN A 84 7.33 -23.84 5.92
N GLN A 85 7.99 -22.70 5.74
CA GLN A 85 8.99 -22.45 4.72
C GLN A 85 10.23 -23.35 4.88
N ASN A 86 10.66 -23.96 3.78
CA ASN A 86 11.97 -24.60 3.66
C ASN A 86 12.96 -23.70 2.91
N TYR A 87 12.45 -22.90 1.96
CA TYR A 87 13.24 -21.98 1.14
C TYR A 87 12.45 -20.70 0.85
N VAL A 88 13.14 -19.57 0.91
CA VAL A 88 12.59 -18.24 0.60
C VAL A 88 13.54 -17.56 -0.38
N GLU A 89 12.97 -17.03 -1.45
CA GLU A 89 13.68 -16.31 -2.50
C GLU A 89 13.03 -14.94 -2.71
N LEU A 90 13.85 -13.91 -2.81
CA LEU A 90 13.46 -12.57 -3.20
C LEU A 90 13.83 -12.36 -4.66
N GLU A 91 12.92 -11.76 -5.42
CA GLU A 91 13.09 -11.42 -6.82
C GLU A 91 12.80 -9.93 -7.04
N ARG A 92 13.73 -9.21 -7.67
CA ARG A 92 13.53 -7.81 -8.04
C ARG A 92 12.62 -7.72 -9.25
N ALA A 93 11.58 -6.89 -9.16
CA ALA A 93 10.62 -6.67 -10.23
C ALA A 93 11.24 -6.07 -11.50
N GLU A 94 12.27 -5.23 -11.33
CA GLU A 94 12.89 -4.46 -12.42
C GLU A 94 13.97 -5.25 -13.16
N SER A 95 14.85 -5.94 -12.42
CA SER A 95 16.01 -6.66 -12.99
C SER A 95 15.78 -8.16 -13.15
N GLY A 96 14.78 -8.73 -12.48
CA GLY A 96 14.58 -10.19 -12.39
C GLY A 96 15.66 -10.91 -11.57
N GLU A 97 16.56 -10.16 -10.93
CA GLU A 97 17.61 -10.68 -10.06
C GLU A 97 16.98 -11.38 -8.86
N LYS A 98 17.56 -12.53 -8.48
CA LYS A 98 17.05 -13.39 -7.43
C LYS A 98 18.11 -13.61 -6.35
N THR A 99 17.70 -13.59 -5.10
CA THR A 99 18.57 -13.97 -3.98
C THR A 99 17.78 -14.77 -2.96
N ALA A 100 18.47 -15.69 -2.27
CA ALA A 100 17.87 -16.39 -1.14
C ALA A 100 17.70 -15.43 0.06
N ALA A 101 16.66 -15.62 0.85
CA ALA A 101 16.44 -14.84 2.08
C ALA A 101 16.20 -15.75 3.28
N LYS A 102 16.49 -15.20 4.46
CA LYS A 102 16.25 -15.83 5.75
C LYS A 102 15.10 -15.11 6.45
N VAL A 103 14.29 -15.87 7.18
CA VAL A 103 13.25 -15.31 8.02
C VAL A 103 13.87 -14.89 9.34
N GLN A 104 13.83 -13.59 9.65
CA GLN A 104 14.39 -13.01 10.86
C GLN A 104 13.44 -13.17 12.05
N VAL A 105 12.16 -12.85 11.85
CA VAL A 105 11.12 -12.96 12.87
C VAL A 105 9.77 -13.20 12.20
N ILE A 106 8.91 -13.95 12.89
CA ILE A 106 7.53 -14.21 12.50
C ILE A 106 6.64 -13.89 13.68
N ASP A 107 5.61 -13.08 13.44
CA ASP A 107 4.52 -12.83 14.36
C ASP A 107 3.22 -13.32 13.72
N TYR A 108 2.73 -14.47 14.19
CA TYR A 108 1.49 -15.05 13.68
C TYR A 108 0.26 -14.24 14.11
N GLU A 109 0.28 -13.59 15.29
CA GLU A 109 -0.84 -12.81 15.81
C GLU A 109 -1.07 -11.55 14.97
N ALA A 110 0.00 -10.85 14.59
CA ALA A 110 -0.08 -9.72 13.67
C ALA A 110 -0.18 -10.13 12.18
N ASN A 111 0.07 -11.41 11.86
CA ASN A 111 0.29 -11.92 10.51
C ASN A 111 1.42 -11.19 9.77
N LEU A 112 2.54 -10.94 10.43
CA LEU A 112 3.71 -10.25 9.87
C LEU A 112 4.97 -11.08 10.01
N ALA A 113 5.87 -10.96 9.05
CA ALA A 113 7.21 -11.52 9.13
C ALA A 113 8.23 -10.58 8.49
N LEU A 114 9.44 -10.59 9.03
CA LEU A 114 10.58 -9.88 8.47
C LEU A 114 11.55 -10.86 7.83
N LEU A 115 11.97 -10.54 6.61
CA LEU A 115 12.96 -11.27 5.84
C LEU A 115 14.24 -10.44 5.73
N GLU A 116 15.37 -11.13 5.77
CA GLU A 116 16.70 -10.57 5.49
C GLU A 116 17.29 -11.30 4.27
N PRO A 117 17.66 -10.57 3.19
CA PRO A 117 18.38 -11.16 2.07
C PRO A 117 19.71 -11.78 2.52
N THR A 118 20.11 -12.88 1.91
CA THR A 118 21.43 -13.49 2.17
C THR A 118 22.55 -12.56 1.67
N GLU A 119 22.33 -11.92 0.52
CA GLU A 119 23.20 -10.89 -0.03
C GLU A 119 22.71 -9.50 0.38
N LYS A 120 23.44 -8.84 1.28
CA LYS A 120 23.03 -7.54 1.84
C LYS A 120 22.95 -6.43 0.79
N THR A 121 23.70 -6.56 -0.29
CA THR A 121 23.74 -5.62 -1.42
C THR A 121 22.54 -5.76 -2.36
N PHE A 122 21.74 -6.81 -2.22
CA PHE A 122 20.60 -7.08 -3.12
C PHE A 122 19.53 -5.97 -3.10
N LEU A 123 19.36 -5.32 -1.95
CA LEU A 123 18.42 -4.22 -1.77
C LEU A 123 19.07 -2.85 -2.03
N ASP A 124 20.34 -2.79 -2.42
CA ASP A 124 21.03 -1.54 -2.67
C ASP A 124 20.39 -0.80 -3.86
N GLY A 125 20.28 0.52 -3.70
CA GLY A 125 19.58 1.39 -4.63
C GLY A 125 18.07 1.45 -4.41
N ILE A 126 17.42 0.43 -3.82
CA ILE A 126 15.98 0.52 -3.55
C ILE A 126 15.72 1.55 -2.44
N THR A 127 14.84 2.52 -2.72
CA THR A 127 14.41 3.48 -1.70
C THR A 127 13.46 2.77 -0.73
N PRO A 128 13.82 2.60 0.55
CA PRO A 128 12.97 1.88 1.50
C PRO A 128 11.70 2.66 1.85
N LEU A 129 10.67 1.93 2.28
CA LEU A 129 9.44 2.51 2.84
C LEU A 129 9.62 2.78 4.33
N ASP A 130 9.18 3.98 4.73
CA ASP A 130 9.04 4.36 6.13
C ASP A 130 7.63 4.04 6.63
N ILE A 131 7.54 3.71 7.92
CA ILE A 131 6.27 3.39 8.58
C ILE A 131 5.76 4.67 9.25
N THR A 132 4.58 5.12 8.84
CA THR A 132 3.88 6.23 9.47
C THR A 132 3.05 5.74 10.67
N PRO A 133 3.12 6.41 11.84
CA PRO A 133 2.43 5.94 13.04
C PRO A 133 0.91 6.16 13.01
N ASP A 134 0.45 7.17 12.27
CA ASP A 134 -0.93 7.64 12.34
C ASP A 134 -1.61 7.53 10.97
N THR A 135 -2.88 7.16 10.98
CA THR A 135 -3.78 7.23 9.82
C THR A 135 -5.14 7.65 10.33
N VAL A 136 -5.72 8.68 9.71
CA VAL A 136 -7.02 9.22 10.09
C VAL A 136 -8.08 8.97 9.02
N VAL A 137 -9.34 8.95 9.44
CA VAL A 137 -10.45 8.88 8.49
C VAL A 137 -10.42 10.11 7.58
N GLY A 138 -10.54 9.88 6.28
CA GLY A 138 -10.38 10.90 5.25
C GLY A 138 -9.00 10.96 4.60
N ASP A 139 -8.01 10.20 5.11
CA ASP A 139 -6.72 10.08 4.45
C ASP A 139 -6.83 9.35 3.12
N ARG A 140 -6.00 9.76 2.15
CA ARG A 140 -5.85 9.05 0.88
C ARG A 140 -4.69 8.08 0.95
N LEU A 141 -4.96 6.83 0.59
CA LEU A 141 -3.98 5.76 0.52
C LEU A 141 -3.93 5.22 -0.91
N ALA A 142 -2.80 4.60 -1.27
CA ALA A 142 -2.65 3.90 -2.53
C ALA A 142 -2.22 2.46 -2.24
N ALA A 143 -3.02 1.49 -2.70
CA ALA A 143 -2.63 0.09 -2.70
C ALA A 143 -1.72 -0.18 -3.91
N TRP A 144 -0.51 -0.65 -3.66
CA TRP A 144 0.43 -0.98 -4.72
C TRP A 144 0.42 -2.47 -5.00
N GLN A 145 0.23 -2.82 -6.26
CA GLN A 145 0.26 -4.18 -6.78
C GLN A 145 1.30 -4.26 -7.88
N LEU A 146 1.95 -5.41 -7.99
CA LEU A 146 2.88 -5.70 -9.06
C LEU A 146 2.28 -6.74 -10.00
N GLU A 147 2.20 -6.39 -11.28
CA GLU A 147 1.78 -7.32 -12.32
C GLU A 147 2.86 -8.37 -12.60
N PRO A 148 2.51 -9.52 -13.21
CA PRO A 148 3.48 -10.52 -13.66
C PRO A 148 4.54 -9.95 -14.61
N THR A 149 4.18 -8.91 -15.38
CA THR A 149 5.07 -8.17 -16.30
C THR A 149 6.11 -7.32 -15.57
N GLY A 150 5.94 -7.06 -14.27
CA GLY A 150 6.79 -6.16 -13.48
C GLY A 150 6.28 -4.72 -13.43
N ALA A 151 5.13 -4.43 -14.06
CA ALA A 151 4.49 -3.12 -13.96
C ALA A 151 3.88 -2.90 -12.56
N LEU A 152 4.07 -1.70 -12.02
CA LEU A 152 3.45 -1.26 -10.77
C LEU A 152 2.07 -0.66 -11.06
N LEU A 153 1.04 -1.28 -10.51
CA LEU A 153 -0.31 -0.73 -10.47
C LEU A 153 -0.56 -0.10 -9.09
N ALA A 154 -1.03 1.14 -9.08
CA ALA A 154 -1.43 1.83 -7.86
C ALA A 154 -2.92 2.13 -7.91
N THR A 155 -3.66 1.66 -6.91
CA THR A 155 -5.09 1.93 -6.76
C THR A 155 -5.30 2.86 -5.58
N GLU A 156 -5.77 4.08 -5.85
CA GLU A 156 -6.06 5.05 -4.80
C GLU A 156 -7.39 4.72 -4.09
N GLY A 157 -7.44 5.00 -2.79
CA GLY A 157 -8.61 4.81 -1.95
C GLY A 157 -8.64 5.82 -0.81
N LEU A 158 -9.83 6.03 -0.24
CA LEU A 158 -10.03 6.87 0.93
C LEU A 158 -10.21 5.98 2.16
N VAL A 159 -9.59 6.37 3.27
CA VAL A 159 -9.85 5.75 4.57
C VAL A 159 -11.24 6.18 5.05
N THR A 160 -12.19 5.26 5.06
CA THR A 160 -13.58 5.52 5.48
C THR A 160 -13.81 5.20 6.95
N THR A 161 -13.19 4.14 7.45
CA THR A 161 -13.38 3.65 8.83
C THR A 161 -12.08 3.04 9.34
N VAL A 162 -11.77 3.28 10.61
CA VAL A 162 -10.72 2.57 11.35
C VAL A 162 -11.40 1.81 12.49
N SER A 163 -11.35 0.49 12.45
CA SER A 163 -11.97 -0.38 13.44
C SER A 163 -11.10 -1.59 13.74
N HIS A 164 -11.33 -2.19 14.90
CA HIS A 164 -10.68 -3.45 15.26
C HIS A 164 -11.45 -4.61 14.62
N VAL A 165 -10.79 -5.35 13.73
CA VAL A 165 -11.34 -6.55 13.08
C VAL A 165 -10.46 -7.74 13.44
N PRO A 166 -11.01 -8.81 14.06
CA PRO A 166 -10.25 -10.02 14.34
C PRO A 166 -9.85 -10.68 13.02
N ARG A 167 -8.59 -11.11 12.93
CA ARG A 167 -8.05 -11.77 11.75
C ARG A 167 -8.49 -13.23 11.74
N GLN A 168 -9.30 -13.61 10.75
CA GLN A 168 -9.73 -14.98 10.49
C GLN A 168 -8.49 -15.86 10.30
N HIS A 169 -8.31 -16.92 11.10
CA HIS A 169 -7.18 -17.84 10.95
C HIS A 169 -7.40 -18.72 9.70
N PRO A 170 -6.38 -18.99 8.86
CA PRO A 170 -6.57 -19.68 7.57
C PRO A 170 -6.93 -21.18 7.66
N ASN A 171 -7.14 -21.73 8.85
CA ASN A 171 -7.23 -23.17 9.07
C ASN A 171 -8.67 -23.69 8.91
N GLU A 172 -9.64 -22.81 8.63
CA GLU A 172 -11.03 -23.20 8.39
C GLU A 172 -11.31 -23.19 6.89
N ILE A 173 -11.76 -24.32 6.36
CA ILE A 173 -12.16 -24.51 4.97
C ILE A 173 -13.49 -23.78 4.76
N SER A 174 -13.46 -22.46 4.75
CA SER A 174 -14.60 -21.61 4.42
C SER A 174 -14.20 -20.71 3.28
N ARG A 175 -14.70 -21.06 2.09
CA ARG A 175 -14.59 -20.24 0.88
C ARG A 175 -15.47 -19.02 1.12
N GLU A 176 -14.91 -17.90 1.55
CA GLU A 176 -15.66 -16.64 1.55
C GLU A 176 -15.57 -15.96 0.20
N GLN A 177 -16.75 -15.88 -0.43
CA GLN A 177 -17.03 -15.04 -1.57
C GLN A 177 -16.92 -13.57 -1.16
N LEU A 178 -16.23 -12.78 -1.98
CA LEU A 178 -16.27 -11.32 -1.89
C LEU A 178 -17.70 -10.85 -2.24
N HIS A 179 -18.50 -10.50 -1.24
CA HIS A 179 -19.68 -9.67 -1.45
C HIS A 179 -19.22 -8.22 -1.67
N GLY A 180 -19.01 -7.86 -2.94
CA GLY A 180 -19.04 -6.46 -3.34
C GLY A 180 -20.49 -6.03 -3.49
N THR A 181 -21.03 -5.27 -2.52
CA THR A 181 -22.29 -4.57 -2.74
C THR A 181 -22.00 -3.33 -3.58
N VAL A 182 -22.12 -3.47 -4.91
CA VAL A 182 -22.30 -2.32 -5.80
C VAL A 182 -23.72 -1.82 -5.55
N GLY A 183 -23.86 -0.56 -5.14
CA GLY A 183 -25.15 0.10 -5.10
C GLY A 183 -25.68 0.19 -6.53
N GLU A 184 -26.61 -0.70 -6.88
CA GLU A 184 -27.35 -0.62 -8.13
C GLU A 184 -28.37 0.51 -8.01
N GLU A 185 -28.16 1.56 -8.80
CA GLU A 185 -29.06 2.68 -9.00
C GLU A 185 -30.42 2.15 -9.48
N GLN A 186 -31.49 2.46 -8.75
CA GLN A 186 -32.82 1.99 -9.10
C GLN A 186 -33.31 2.62 -10.41
N GLN A 187 -33.36 1.81 -11.47
CA GLN A 187 -34.07 2.15 -12.69
C GLN A 187 -35.59 2.23 -12.42
N PRO A 188 -36.28 3.33 -12.73
CA PRO A 188 -37.73 3.42 -12.53
C PRO A 188 -38.49 2.45 -13.46
N PRO A 189 -39.65 1.92 -13.05
CA PRO A 189 -40.37 0.88 -13.78
C PRO A 189 -40.82 1.39 -15.16
N ARG A 190 -40.49 0.62 -16.21
CA ARG A 190 -41.03 0.84 -17.56
C ARG A 190 -42.53 0.53 -17.55
N LEU A 191 -43.35 1.55 -17.83
CA LEU A 191 -44.77 1.38 -18.10
C LEU A 191 -44.96 0.59 -19.40
N VAL A 192 -45.62 -0.55 -19.33
CA VAL A 192 -46.06 -1.33 -20.49
C VAL A 192 -47.38 -0.70 -20.99
N PRO A 193 -47.50 -0.28 -22.26
CA PRO A 193 -48.80 0.14 -22.79
C PRO A 193 -49.71 -1.08 -22.98
N PRO A 194 -51.04 -0.95 -22.75
CA PRO A 194 -51.96 -2.06 -22.91
C PRO A 194 -52.29 -2.37 -24.38
N LEU A 195 -52.57 -3.67 -24.57
CA LEU A 195 -53.08 -4.43 -25.73
C LEU A 195 -52.06 -4.89 -26.77
#